data_AF-A0A142X2M8-F1
#
_entry.id   AF-A0A142X2M8-F1
#
_cell.length_a   1.000
_cell.length_b   1.000
_cell.length_c   1.000
_cell.angle_alpha   90.00
_cell.angle_beta   90.00
_cell.angle_gamma   90.00
#
_symmetry.space_group_name_H-M   'P 1'
#
loop_
_entity.id
_entity.type
_entity.pdbx_description
1 polymer ?
#
loop_
_entity_poly.entity_id
_entity_poly.type
_entity_poly.pdbx_seq_one_letter_code
_entity_poly.pdbx_strand_id
1 'polypeptide(L)'
;MPDIICCPRCHKPVSRRLPKCHCGQDLGEAPWAFDLVLLESLRDEDLSWAIWLYCWKLFEPLQNLIGASNDRELVATLPPGLRAGYCLFLFASEADNGGYSQWLTNCSGQLTAETLEGARLIQADQCVELLEKILSINTRLEREHPLYRDRWMLDESLRQRGSIAEWKEFHRQTQSDFEAVDALYGEYSAAYSGWSMWEPHLADFARAQPQQFVHDGSLKL
;
A
#
# COMPACT_ATOMS: atom_id res chain seq x y z
N MET A 1 -2.69 25.72 -17.87
CA MET A 1 -1.57 26.09 -16.98
C MET A 1 -1.77 25.34 -15.67
N PRO A 2 -0.73 24.69 -15.11
CA PRO A 2 -0.88 23.94 -13.87
C PRO A 2 -1.23 24.89 -12.70
N ASP A 3 -2.26 24.54 -11.94
CA ASP A 3 -2.76 25.32 -10.79
C ASP A 3 -1.85 25.08 -9.57
N ILE A 4 -0.67 25.71 -9.58
CA ILE A 4 0.38 25.52 -8.57
C ILE A 4 0.32 26.64 -7.53
N ILE A 5 0.38 26.28 -6.26
CA ILE A 5 0.56 27.19 -5.12
C ILE A 5 1.87 26.88 -4.38
N CYS A 6 2.29 27.82 -3.52
CA CYS A 6 3.39 27.61 -2.60
C CYS A 6 2.83 27.04 -1.28
N CYS A 7 3.33 25.89 -0.84
CA CYS A 7 2.92 25.32 0.45
C CYS A 7 3.25 26.30 1.59
N PRO A 8 2.31 26.63 2.49
CA PRO A 8 2.55 27.61 3.55
C PRO A 8 3.56 27.13 4.60
N ARG A 9 3.81 25.81 4.68
CA ARG A 9 4.73 25.22 5.66
C ARG A 9 6.15 25.02 5.12
N CYS A 10 6.30 24.41 3.94
CA CYS A 10 7.62 24.05 3.41
C CYS A 10 8.07 24.91 2.22
N HIS A 11 7.21 25.84 1.76
CA HIS A 11 7.46 26.74 0.63
C HIS A 11 7.78 26.05 -0.71
N LYS A 12 7.53 24.74 -0.83
CA LYS A 12 7.67 24.01 -2.09
C LYS A 12 6.44 24.24 -2.98
N PRO A 13 6.61 24.26 -4.32
CA PRO A 13 5.49 24.31 -5.26
C PRO A 13 4.68 23.01 -5.19
N VAL A 14 3.36 23.13 -5.08
CA VAL A 14 2.42 22.01 -5.00
C VAL A 14 1.14 22.35 -5.77
N SER A 15 0.49 21.34 -6.36
CA SER A 15 -0.82 21.55 -7.00
C SER A 15 -1.88 21.94 -5.97
N ARG A 16 -2.66 22.99 -6.26
CA ARG A 16 -3.82 23.44 -5.46
C ARG A 16 -4.93 22.39 -5.41
N ARG A 17 -4.92 21.43 -6.35
CA ARG A 17 -5.90 20.34 -6.40
C ARG A 17 -5.59 19.20 -5.45
N LEU A 18 -4.47 19.23 -4.74
CA LEU A 18 -4.16 18.25 -3.71
C LEU A 18 -4.74 18.69 -2.36
N PRO A 19 -5.30 17.76 -1.56
CA PRO A 19 -5.78 18.10 -0.22
C PRO A 19 -4.63 18.35 0.76
N LYS A 20 -3.44 17.77 0.51
CA LYS A 20 -2.25 17.93 1.35
C LYS A 20 -0.97 18.07 0.53
N CYS A 21 -0.04 18.85 1.05
CA CYS A 21 1.34 18.90 0.56
C CYS A 21 2.12 17.65 0.99
N HIS A 22 3.18 17.32 0.26
CA HIS A 22 4.19 16.30 0.61
C HIS A 22 4.77 16.41 2.04
N CYS A 23 4.73 17.59 2.66
CA CYS A 23 5.16 17.77 4.06
C CYS A 23 4.04 17.55 5.10
N GLY A 24 2.88 17.03 4.67
CA GLY A 24 1.69 16.79 5.48
C GLY A 24 0.83 18.02 5.77
N GLN A 25 1.19 19.21 5.27
CA GLN A 25 0.40 20.43 5.45
C GLN A 25 -0.92 20.32 4.67
N ASP A 26 -2.05 20.53 5.34
CA ASP A 26 -3.36 20.61 4.70
C ASP A 26 -3.44 21.85 3.79
N LEU A 27 -3.98 21.67 2.58
CA LEU A 27 -4.11 22.69 1.54
C LEU A 27 -5.57 23.07 1.24
N GLY A 28 -6.54 22.39 1.85
CA GLY A 28 -7.97 22.65 1.72
C GLY A 28 -8.79 21.43 1.32
N GLU A 29 -10.08 21.64 1.04
CA GLU A 29 -11.00 20.61 0.56
C GLU A 29 -10.82 20.42 -0.95
N ALA A 30 -10.05 19.41 -1.35
CA ALA A 30 -10.06 18.93 -2.73
C ALA A 30 -11.23 17.93 -2.91
N PRO A 31 -11.96 17.96 -4.03
CA PRO A 31 -12.94 16.92 -4.32
C PRO A 31 -12.23 15.56 -4.36
N TRP A 32 -12.70 14.62 -3.54
CA TRP A 32 -12.13 13.28 -3.37
C TRP A 32 -12.53 12.34 -4.51
N ALA A 33 -12.35 12.78 -5.75
CA ALA A 33 -12.49 11.96 -6.93
C ALA A 33 -11.18 12.00 -7.72
N PHE A 34 -10.78 10.84 -8.21
CA PHE A 34 -9.78 10.76 -9.26
C PHE A 34 -10.52 10.84 -10.58
N ASP A 35 -10.53 12.01 -11.21
CA ASP A 35 -11.02 12.16 -12.58
C ASP A 35 -9.85 12.40 -13.55
N LEU A 36 -10.13 12.31 -14.86
CA LEU A 36 -9.12 12.53 -15.89
C LEU A 36 -8.51 13.94 -15.81
N VAL A 37 -9.32 14.93 -15.45
CA VAL A 37 -8.90 16.34 -15.40
C VAL A 37 -7.90 16.56 -14.28
N LEU A 38 -8.06 15.90 -13.13
CA LEU A 38 -7.10 15.90 -12.03
C LEU A 38 -5.81 15.21 -12.48
N LEU A 39 -5.91 13.96 -12.95
CA LEU A 39 -4.79 13.13 -13.37
C LEU A 39 -3.89 13.84 -14.39
N GLU A 40 -4.47 14.46 -15.41
CA GLU A 40 -3.73 15.20 -16.45
C GLU A 40 -3.09 16.49 -15.94
N SER A 41 -3.64 17.09 -14.88
CA SER A 41 -3.18 18.38 -14.37
C SER A 41 -2.01 18.32 -13.40
N LEU A 42 -1.76 17.17 -12.78
CA LEU A 42 -0.68 16.98 -11.81
C LEU A 42 0.66 16.80 -12.53
N ARG A 43 1.78 17.06 -11.84
CA ARG A 43 3.13 16.61 -12.23
C ARG A 43 3.34 15.19 -11.74
N ASP A 44 4.34 14.47 -12.24
CA ASP A 44 4.53 13.05 -11.89
C ASP A 44 4.76 12.85 -10.38
N GLU A 45 5.62 13.67 -9.78
CA GLU A 45 5.84 13.67 -8.32
C GLU A 45 4.54 13.95 -7.53
N ASP A 46 3.73 14.90 -8.00
CA ASP A 46 2.46 15.25 -7.37
C ASP A 46 1.39 14.19 -7.61
N LEU A 47 1.48 13.43 -8.71
CA LEU A 47 0.56 12.38 -9.09
C LEU A 47 0.76 11.14 -8.22
N SER A 48 1.99 10.66 -8.04
CA SER A 48 2.27 9.56 -7.10
C SER A 48 1.78 9.90 -5.70
N TRP A 49 2.05 11.12 -5.23
CA TRP A 49 1.58 11.57 -3.91
C TRP A 49 0.06 11.70 -3.83
N ALA A 50 -0.61 12.16 -4.89
CA ALA A 50 -2.07 12.19 -4.96
C ALA A 50 -2.66 10.78 -4.82
N ILE A 51 -2.09 9.81 -5.53
CA ILE A 51 -2.54 8.41 -5.49
C ILE A 51 -2.33 7.85 -4.08
N TRP A 52 -1.19 8.13 -3.45
CA TRP A 52 -0.92 7.75 -2.06
C TRP A 52 -1.96 8.33 -1.10
N LEU A 53 -2.22 9.64 -1.17
CA LEU A 53 -3.21 10.32 -0.32
C LEU A 53 -4.61 9.74 -0.52
N TYR A 54 -4.95 9.40 -1.76
CA TYR A 54 -6.22 8.80 -2.09
C TYR A 54 -6.35 7.39 -1.49
N CYS A 55 -5.32 6.55 -1.63
CA CYS A 55 -5.28 5.22 -1.01
C CYS A 55 -5.40 5.30 0.52
N TRP A 56 -4.65 6.22 1.15
CA TRP A 56 -4.79 6.50 2.58
C TRP A 56 -6.24 6.86 2.95
N LYS A 57 -6.91 7.68 2.13
CA LYS A 57 -8.29 8.08 2.40
C LYS A 57 -9.29 6.93 2.25
N LEU A 58 -9.06 6.01 1.31
CA LEU A 58 -9.88 4.79 1.21
C LEU A 58 -9.69 3.89 2.43
N PHE A 59 -8.46 3.84 2.96
CA PHE A 59 -8.07 3.00 4.09
C PHE A 59 -8.56 3.51 5.45
N GLU A 60 -8.48 4.82 5.70
CA GLU A 60 -8.81 5.44 7.00
C GLU A 60 -10.21 5.06 7.54
N PRO A 61 -11.30 5.09 6.76
CA PRO A 61 -12.61 4.64 7.23
C PRO A 61 -12.65 3.15 7.58
N LEU A 62 -11.90 2.31 6.85
CA LEU A 62 -11.86 0.86 7.07
C LEU A 62 -11.18 0.50 8.39
N GLN A 63 -10.16 1.25 8.82
CA GLN A 63 -9.56 1.06 10.14
C GLN A 63 -10.55 1.28 11.30
N ASN A 64 -11.54 2.16 11.09
CA ASN A 64 -12.53 2.50 12.11
C ASN A 64 -13.74 1.55 12.12
N LEU A 65 -13.92 0.76 11.06
CA LEU A 65 -14.93 -0.29 11.00
C LEU A 65 -14.34 -1.56 11.63
N ILE A 66 -14.87 -1.96 12.78
CA ILE A 66 -14.47 -3.18 13.49
C ILE A 66 -14.81 -4.38 12.60
N GLY A 67 -13.81 -4.89 11.85
CA GLY A 67 -13.96 -6.03 10.95
C GLY A 67 -12.98 -5.96 9.78
N ALA A 68 -11.87 -6.69 9.90
CA ALA A 68 -10.74 -6.72 8.96
C ALA A 68 -11.06 -7.34 7.57
N SER A 69 -12.34 -7.51 7.22
CA SER A 69 -12.83 -8.16 6.00
C SER A 69 -13.06 -7.22 4.81
N ASN A 70 -13.00 -5.91 5.02
CA ASN A 70 -13.49 -4.96 4.03
C ASN A 70 -12.46 -4.57 2.95
N ASP A 71 -11.17 -4.83 3.17
CA ASP A 71 -10.11 -4.50 2.19
C ASP A 71 -10.31 -5.26 0.88
N ARG A 72 -10.70 -6.54 0.94
CA ARG A 72 -10.90 -7.37 -0.26
C ARG A 72 -12.11 -6.91 -1.06
N GLU A 73 -13.19 -6.55 -0.37
CA GLU A 73 -14.40 -6.01 -0.99
C GLU A 73 -14.12 -4.66 -1.65
N LEU A 74 -13.41 -3.76 -0.94
CA LEU A 74 -12.95 -2.50 -1.51
C LEU A 74 -12.11 -2.73 -2.76
N VAL A 75 -11.04 -3.54 -2.66
CA VAL A 75 -10.13 -3.87 -3.77
C VAL A 75 -10.90 -4.37 -5.01
N ALA A 76 -11.93 -5.20 -4.83
CA ALA A 76 -12.75 -5.69 -5.92
C ALA A 76 -13.53 -4.58 -6.65
N THR A 77 -13.89 -3.50 -5.97
CA THR A 77 -14.60 -2.35 -6.57
C THR A 77 -13.68 -1.35 -7.28
N LEU A 78 -12.38 -1.36 -6.96
CA LEU A 78 -11.44 -0.40 -7.53
C LEU A 78 -11.08 -0.75 -8.99
N PRO A 79 -10.94 0.27 -9.87
CA PRO A 79 -10.29 0.14 -11.17
C PRO A 79 -8.89 -0.46 -11.07
N PRO A 80 -8.36 -1.15 -12.08
CA PRO A 80 -7.17 -1.99 -11.88
C PRO A 80 -5.88 -1.20 -11.55
N GLY A 81 -5.69 0.00 -12.09
CA GLY A 81 -4.55 0.86 -11.75
C GLY A 81 -4.62 1.38 -10.32
N LEU A 82 -5.79 1.83 -9.90
CA LEU A 82 -6.02 2.28 -8.52
C LEU A 82 -5.98 1.12 -7.52
N ARG A 83 -6.44 -0.07 -7.91
CA ARG A 83 -6.31 -1.31 -7.15
C ARG A 83 -4.84 -1.64 -6.90
N ALA A 84 -4.01 -1.60 -7.94
CA ALA A 84 -2.58 -1.81 -7.82
C ALA A 84 -1.96 -0.80 -6.83
N GLY A 85 -2.31 0.49 -6.97
CA GLY A 85 -1.88 1.54 -6.05
C GLY A 85 -2.27 1.28 -4.59
N TYR A 86 -3.52 0.87 -4.34
CA TYR A 86 -4.02 0.58 -3.00
C TYR A 86 -3.32 -0.61 -2.35
N CYS A 87 -3.18 -1.72 -3.08
CA CYS A 87 -2.49 -2.92 -2.58
C CYS A 87 -1.01 -2.67 -2.28
N LEU A 88 -0.33 -1.88 -3.12
CA LEU A 88 1.08 -1.49 -2.91
C LEU A 88 1.23 -0.47 -1.77
N PHE A 89 0.27 0.43 -1.61
CA PHE A 89 0.19 1.35 -0.46
C PHE A 89 0.07 0.59 0.87
N LEU A 90 -0.82 -0.41 0.95
CA LEU A 90 -0.97 -1.24 2.16
C LEU A 90 0.30 -2.03 2.46
N PHE A 91 0.89 -2.65 1.43
CA PHE A 91 2.15 -3.36 1.55
C PHE A 91 3.26 -2.47 2.12
N ALA A 92 3.49 -1.29 1.53
CA ALA A 92 4.51 -0.36 1.98
C ALA A 92 4.24 0.15 3.40
N SER A 93 3.00 0.55 3.70
CA SER A 93 2.63 1.09 5.00
C SER A 93 2.84 0.08 6.13
N GLU A 94 2.56 -1.20 5.89
CA GLU A 94 2.73 -2.27 6.88
C GLU A 94 4.21 -2.67 7.02
N ALA A 95 4.92 -2.75 5.90
CA ALA A 95 6.36 -3.02 5.89
C ALA A 95 7.14 -1.92 6.63
N ASP A 96 6.81 -0.65 6.43
CA ASP A 96 7.46 0.47 7.12
C ASP A 96 7.11 0.54 8.61
N ASN A 97 5.93 0.04 9.01
CA ASN A 97 5.48 0.08 10.40
C ASN A 97 6.02 -1.07 11.25
N GLY A 98 6.07 -2.30 10.72
CA GLY A 98 6.51 -3.49 11.47
C GLY A 98 7.19 -4.56 10.63
N GLY A 99 7.65 -4.21 9.44
CA GLY A 99 8.31 -5.13 8.52
C GLY A 99 7.35 -6.08 7.80
N TYR A 100 7.90 -6.93 6.93
CA TYR A 100 7.13 -7.89 6.14
C TYR A 100 6.37 -8.90 6.97
N SER A 101 6.89 -9.23 8.15
CA SER A 101 6.21 -10.12 9.08
C SER A 101 4.87 -9.53 9.50
N GLN A 102 4.80 -8.22 9.79
CA GLN A 102 3.57 -7.54 10.14
C GLN A 102 2.58 -7.52 8.98
N TRP A 103 3.04 -7.16 7.78
CA TRP A 103 2.19 -7.19 6.57
C TRP A 103 1.55 -8.57 6.36
N LEU A 104 2.34 -9.64 6.42
CA LEU A 104 1.83 -11.00 6.20
C LEU A 104 0.89 -11.49 7.30
N THR A 105 1.01 -11.00 8.54
CA THR A 105 0.14 -11.41 9.65
C THR A 105 -1.11 -10.56 9.80
N ASN A 106 -1.07 -9.30 9.35
CA ASN A 106 -2.23 -8.42 9.33
C ASN A 106 -3.20 -8.82 8.20
N CYS A 107 -4.41 -8.24 8.21
CA CYS A 107 -5.43 -8.52 7.19
C CYS A 107 -4.99 -8.08 5.79
N SER A 108 -4.14 -7.06 5.71
CA SER A 108 -3.49 -6.59 4.49
C SER A 108 -2.70 -7.69 3.77
N GLY A 109 -2.18 -8.69 4.49
CA GLY A 109 -1.51 -9.86 3.92
C GLY A 109 -2.43 -10.79 3.12
N GLN A 110 -3.75 -10.71 3.29
CA GLN A 110 -4.70 -11.47 2.46
C GLN A 110 -4.66 -11.04 0.99
N LEU A 111 -4.15 -9.83 0.71
CA LEU A 111 -4.05 -9.25 -0.62
C LEU A 111 -2.72 -9.55 -1.32
N THR A 112 -1.96 -10.54 -0.84
CA THR A 112 -0.64 -10.89 -1.39
C THR A 112 -0.64 -11.14 -2.90
N ALA A 113 -1.67 -11.82 -3.42
CA ALA A 113 -1.82 -12.06 -4.86
C ALA A 113 -2.11 -10.76 -5.62
N GLU A 114 -3.05 -9.96 -5.13
CA GLU A 114 -3.44 -8.67 -5.72
C GLU A 114 -2.28 -7.66 -5.68
N THR A 115 -1.48 -7.64 -4.62
CA THR A 115 -0.26 -6.82 -4.52
C THR A 115 0.78 -7.22 -5.57
N LEU A 116 1.03 -8.53 -5.74
CA LEU A 116 1.97 -9.03 -6.75
C LEU A 116 1.48 -8.74 -8.18
N GLU A 117 0.20 -8.95 -8.46
CA GLU A 117 -0.41 -8.60 -9.75
C GLU A 117 -0.34 -7.10 -10.02
N GLY A 118 -0.58 -6.28 -8.99
CA GLY A 118 -0.45 -4.83 -9.07
C GLY A 118 0.98 -4.39 -9.42
N ALA A 119 1.98 -4.95 -8.76
CA ALA A 119 3.39 -4.68 -9.05
C ALA A 119 3.75 -5.04 -10.51
N ARG A 120 3.27 -6.20 -11.00
CA ARG A 120 3.47 -6.63 -12.39
C ARG A 120 2.74 -5.73 -13.39
N LEU A 121 1.51 -5.30 -13.08
CA LEU A 121 0.70 -4.43 -13.93
C LEU A 121 1.43 -3.12 -14.24
N ILE A 122 2.07 -2.53 -13.22
CA ILE A 122 2.80 -1.28 -13.34
C ILE A 122 4.27 -1.47 -13.74
N GLN A 123 4.72 -2.70 -13.97
CA GLN A 123 6.09 -3.05 -14.36
C GLN A 123 7.14 -2.60 -13.31
N ALA A 124 6.81 -2.73 -12.03
CA ALA A 124 7.74 -2.46 -10.93
C ALA A 124 8.59 -3.71 -10.65
N ASP A 125 9.49 -4.08 -11.57
CA ASP A 125 10.21 -5.37 -11.57
C ASP A 125 10.95 -5.67 -10.26
N GLN A 126 11.60 -4.67 -9.65
CA GLN A 126 12.29 -4.84 -8.36
C GLN A 126 11.29 -5.13 -7.22
N CYS A 127 10.11 -4.53 -7.26
CA CYS A 127 9.03 -4.82 -6.33
C CYS A 127 8.48 -6.23 -6.55
N VAL A 128 8.36 -6.67 -7.81
CA VAL A 128 7.96 -8.04 -8.15
C VAL A 128 8.96 -9.05 -7.60
N GLU A 129 10.26 -8.84 -7.81
CA GLU A 129 11.32 -9.71 -7.28
C GLU A 129 11.26 -9.81 -5.75
N LEU A 130 11.09 -8.68 -5.07
CA LEU A 130 10.96 -8.61 -3.62
C LEU A 130 9.73 -9.39 -3.13
N LEU A 131 8.57 -9.15 -3.73
CA LEU A 131 7.32 -9.81 -3.38
C LEU A 131 7.40 -11.33 -3.60
N GLU A 132 7.98 -11.79 -4.71
CA GLU A 132 8.16 -13.22 -4.97
C GLU A 132 9.02 -13.91 -3.89
N LYS A 133 10.09 -13.25 -3.41
CA LYS A 133 10.90 -13.75 -2.28
C LYS A 133 10.09 -13.81 -0.99
N ILE A 134 9.35 -12.76 -0.67
CA ILE A 134 8.46 -12.72 0.51
C ILE A 134 7.44 -13.85 0.45
N LEU A 135 6.80 -14.06 -0.71
CA LEU A 135 5.77 -15.08 -0.89
C LEU A 135 6.33 -16.51 -0.84
N SER A 136 7.57 -16.71 -1.28
CA SER A 136 8.27 -17.98 -1.10
C SER A 136 8.48 -18.29 0.38
N ILE A 137 8.87 -17.31 1.19
CA ILE A 137 8.97 -17.46 2.65
C ILE A 137 7.59 -17.73 3.26
N ASN A 138 6.59 -16.92 2.90
CA ASN A 138 5.22 -17.09 3.37
C ASN A 138 4.69 -18.51 3.11
N THR A 139 4.85 -19.02 1.89
CA THR A 139 4.41 -20.37 1.49
C THR A 139 5.09 -21.45 2.34
N ARG A 140 6.38 -21.29 2.63
CA ARG A 140 7.12 -22.20 3.51
C ARG A 140 6.56 -22.15 4.94
N LEU A 141 6.34 -20.95 5.49
CA LEU A 141 5.82 -20.76 6.84
C LEU A 141 4.41 -21.34 6.98
N GLU A 142 3.53 -21.18 5.99
CA GLU A 142 2.19 -21.76 5.97
C GLU A 142 2.21 -23.29 5.99
N ARG A 143 3.23 -23.90 5.36
CA ARG A 143 3.42 -25.36 5.39
C ARG A 143 3.95 -25.85 6.74
N GLU A 144 4.86 -25.10 7.34
CA GLU A 144 5.57 -25.48 8.57
C GLU A 144 4.77 -25.16 9.85
N HIS A 145 3.87 -24.17 9.80
CA HIS A 145 3.15 -23.66 10.96
C HIS A 145 1.63 -23.56 10.69
N PRO A 146 0.82 -24.55 11.10
CA PRO A 146 -0.62 -24.55 10.85
C PRO A 146 -1.37 -23.32 11.40
N LEU A 147 -0.97 -22.81 12.57
CA LEU A 147 -1.53 -21.57 13.15
C LEU A 147 -1.26 -20.35 12.26
N TYR A 148 -0.10 -20.31 11.60
CA TYR A 148 0.23 -19.26 10.66
C TYR A 148 -0.60 -19.37 9.38
N ARG A 149 -0.76 -20.58 8.83
CA ARG A 149 -1.63 -20.80 7.65
C ARG A 149 -3.05 -20.27 7.87
N ASP A 150 -3.60 -20.53 9.05
CA ASP A 150 -4.99 -20.19 9.37
C ASP A 150 -5.12 -18.77 10.00
N ARG A 151 -4.04 -17.98 10.03
CA ARG A 151 -3.91 -16.69 10.76
C ARG A 151 -5.02 -15.68 10.47
N TRP A 152 -5.51 -15.65 9.24
CA TRP A 152 -6.56 -14.71 8.82
C TRP A 152 -7.97 -15.18 9.15
N MET A 153 -8.17 -16.48 9.36
CA MET A 153 -9.45 -17.11 9.66
C MET A 153 -9.73 -17.18 11.16
N LEU A 154 -8.72 -16.93 12.00
CA LEU A 154 -8.88 -16.84 13.44
C LEU A 154 -9.63 -15.55 13.78
N ASP A 155 -10.78 -15.69 14.44
CA ASP A 155 -11.44 -14.61 15.18
C ASP A 155 -10.40 -13.87 16.04
N GLU A 156 -10.51 -12.55 16.15
CA GLU A 156 -9.68 -11.72 17.04
C GLU A 156 -9.57 -12.33 18.44
N SER A 157 -10.68 -12.90 18.95
CA SER A 157 -10.70 -13.59 20.25
C SER A 157 -9.94 -14.92 20.25
N LEU A 158 -9.77 -15.57 19.10
CA LEU A 158 -8.94 -16.77 18.90
C LEU A 158 -7.48 -16.42 18.64
N ARG A 159 -7.17 -15.30 17.97
CA ARG A 159 -5.80 -14.77 17.87
C ARG A 159 -5.23 -14.40 19.23
N GLN A 160 -6.07 -13.86 20.11
CA GLN A 160 -5.72 -13.59 21.51
C GLN A 160 -5.64 -14.88 22.36
N ARG A 161 -6.32 -15.96 21.96
CA ARG A 161 -6.36 -17.26 22.68
C ARG A 161 -5.33 -18.28 22.24
N GLY A 162 -4.90 -18.29 20.97
CA GLY A 162 -3.56 -18.79 20.62
C GLY A 162 -2.62 -17.95 21.44
N SER A 163 -1.93 -18.56 22.40
CA SER A 163 -1.34 -17.78 23.48
C SER A 163 -0.48 -16.68 22.87
N ILE A 164 -0.62 -15.43 23.32
CA ILE A 164 0.24 -14.33 22.88
C ILE A 164 1.72 -14.76 22.91
N ALA A 165 2.06 -15.70 23.80
CA ALA A 165 3.34 -16.40 23.84
C ALA A 165 3.66 -17.25 22.58
N GLU A 166 2.75 -18.07 22.07
CA GLU A 166 2.93 -18.84 20.83
C GLU A 166 3.15 -17.92 19.62
N TRP A 167 2.38 -16.83 19.50
CA TRP A 167 2.59 -15.85 18.43
C TRP A 167 3.91 -15.11 18.56
N LYS A 168 4.27 -14.68 19.79
CA LYS A 168 5.59 -14.06 20.04
C LYS A 168 6.73 -15.02 19.74
N GLU A 169 6.59 -16.28 20.10
CA GLU A 169 7.58 -17.31 19.84
C GLU A 169 7.70 -17.60 18.34
N PHE A 170 6.58 -17.67 17.62
CA PHE A 170 6.56 -17.74 16.16
C PHE A 170 7.33 -16.56 15.54
N HIS A 171 6.98 -15.32 15.89
CA HIS A 171 7.67 -14.14 15.38
C HIS A 171 9.17 -14.17 15.67
N ARG A 172 9.57 -14.59 16.88
CA ARG A 172 10.97 -14.73 17.27
C ARG A 172 11.70 -15.78 16.44
N GLN A 173 11.05 -16.91 16.13
CA GLN A 173 11.63 -18.00 15.34
C GLN A 173 11.75 -17.64 13.85
N THR A 174 10.82 -16.86 13.32
CA THR A 174 10.78 -16.51 11.89
C THR A 174 11.43 -15.16 11.57
N GLN A 175 11.89 -14.41 12.58
CA GLN A 175 12.50 -13.09 12.34
C GLN A 175 13.70 -13.18 11.39
N SER A 176 14.56 -14.18 11.56
CA SER A 176 15.71 -14.38 10.68
C SER A 176 15.33 -14.72 9.24
N ASP A 177 14.11 -15.24 9.01
CA ASP A 177 13.64 -15.54 7.65
C ASP A 177 13.40 -14.28 6.83
N PHE A 178 13.12 -13.15 7.49
CA PHE A 178 12.87 -11.87 6.83
C PHE A 178 14.11 -10.97 6.75
N GLU A 179 15.19 -11.25 7.48
CA GLU A 179 16.41 -10.42 7.47
C GLU A 179 17.01 -10.24 6.06
N ALA A 180 17.03 -11.32 5.25
CA ALA A 180 17.53 -11.25 3.88
C ALA A 180 16.62 -10.41 2.96
N VAL A 181 15.32 -10.36 3.25
CA VAL A 181 14.35 -9.55 2.51
C VAL A 181 14.45 -8.08 2.94
N ASP A 182 14.63 -7.83 4.25
CA ASP A 182 14.84 -6.48 4.79
C ASP A 182 16.11 -5.85 4.23
N ALA A 183 17.19 -6.62 4.09
CA ALA A 183 18.41 -6.17 3.44
C ALA A 183 18.16 -5.77 1.97
N LEU A 184 17.45 -6.61 1.21
CA LEU A 184 17.10 -6.33 -0.18
C LEU A 184 16.23 -5.08 -0.32
N TYR A 185 15.27 -4.89 0.59
CA TYR A 185 14.46 -3.68 0.65
C TYR A 185 15.30 -2.44 0.92
N GLY A 186 16.25 -2.52 1.86
CA GLY A 186 17.17 -1.42 2.14
C GLY A 186 17.98 -1.03 0.92
N GLU A 187 18.47 -2.01 0.15
CA GLU A 187 19.19 -1.77 -1.11
C GLU A 187 18.31 -1.07 -2.15
N TYR A 188 17.07 -1.53 -2.34
CA TYR A 188 16.15 -0.91 -3.29
C TYR A 188 15.72 0.49 -2.82
N SER A 189 15.29 0.65 -1.57
CA SER A 189 14.87 1.93 -1.00
C SER A 189 15.97 3.01 -1.13
N ALA A 190 17.23 2.63 -0.92
CA ALA A 190 18.37 3.52 -1.13
C ALA A 190 18.50 4.00 -2.58
N ALA A 191 18.14 3.17 -3.58
CA ALA A 191 18.17 3.54 -4.99
C ALA A 191 17.09 4.59 -5.36
N TYR A 192 15.97 4.64 -4.62
CA TYR A 192 14.83 5.51 -4.89
C TYR A 192 14.81 6.82 -4.07
N SER A 193 15.92 7.19 -3.42
CA SER A 193 16.05 8.47 -2.69
C SER A 193 14.93 8.75 -1.69
N GLY A 194 14.40 7.71 -1.03
CA GLY A 194 13.31 7.84 -0.06
C GLY A 194 11.89 7.74 -0.62
N TRP A 195 11.74 7.47 -1.92
CA TRP A 195 10.46 7.02 -2.51
C TRP A 195 10.31 5.52 -2.35
N SER A 196 9.06 5.03 -2.36
CA SER A 196 8.81 3.60 -2.48
C SER A 196 9.22 3.14 -3.88
N MET A 197 9.81 1.94 -3.99
CA MET A 197 10.33 1.40 -5.26
C MET A 197 9.28 1.27 -6.39
N TRP A 198 7.99 1.32 -6.06
CA TRP A 198 6.88 1.20 -7.00
C TRP A 198 6.24 2.54 -7.37
N GLU A 199 6.48 3.61 -6.62
CA GLU A 199 5.79 4.91 -6.80
C GLU A 199 6.06 5.56 -8.16
N PRO A 200 7.29 5.58 -8.70
CA PRO A 200 7.56 6.11 -10.03
C PRO A 200 6.82 5.32 -11.13
N HIS A 201 6.85 3.98 -11.01
CA HIS A 201 6.19 3.07 -11.95
C HIS A 201 4.67 3.25 -11.95
N LEU A 202 4.07 3.53 -10.79
CA LEU A 202 2.65 3.80 -10.67
C LEU A 202 2.26 5.13 -11.34
N ALA A 203 3.08 6.18 -11.21
CA ALA A 203 2.86 7.43 -11.93
C ALA A 203 2.97 7.24 -13.44
N ASP A 204 4.02 6.56 -13.92
CA ASP A 204 4.20 6.26 -15.34
C ASP A 204 2.99 5.49 -15.91
N PHE A 205 2.50 4.49 -15.16
CA PHE A 205 1.31 3.73 -15.53
C PHE A 205 0.05 4.61 -15.54
N ALA A 206 -0.13 5.49 -14.55
CA ALA A 206 -1.24 6.43 -14.50
C ALA A 206 -1.23 7.45 -15.66
N ARG A 207 -0.05 7.84 -16.15
CA ARG A 207 0.08 8.66 -17.36
C ARG A 207 -0.30 7.91 -18.62
N ALA A 208 0.17 6.67 -18.75
CA ALA A 208 -0.09 5.84 -19.91
C ALA A 208 -1.57 5.41 -19.97
N GLN A 209 -2.21 5.19 -18.82
CA GLN A 209 -3.54 4.63 -18.71
C GLN A 209 -4.40 5.32 -17.63
N PRO A 210 -4.68 6.64 -17.74
CA PRO A 210 -5.37 7.40 -16.71
C PRO A 210 -6.79 6.88 -16.42
N GLN A 211 -7.46 6.28 -17.40
CA GLN A 211 -8.76 5.62 -17.22
C GLN A 211 -8.75 4.50 -16.18
N GLN A 212 -7.59 3.90 -15.90
CA GLN A 212 -7.44 2.86 -14.88
C GLN A 212 -7.37 3.41 -13.45
N PHE A 213 -7.41 4.73 -13.29
CA PHE A 213 -7.39 5.41 -12.00
C PHE A 213 -8.68 6.19 -11.73
N VAL A 214 -9.57 6.32 -12.72
CA VAL A 214 -10.79 7.12 -12.58
C VAL A 214 -11.73 6.48 -11.56
N HIS A 215 -11.98 7.18 -10.45
CA HIS A 215 -12.85 6.74 -9.35
C HIS A 215 -13.57 7.95 -8.76
N ASP A 216 -14.89 7.85 -8.57
CA ASP A 216 -15.75 8.97 -8.18
C ASP A 216 -15.72 9.29 -6.67
N GLY A 217 -14.95 8.52 -5.90
CA GLY A 217 -14.84 8.67 -4.45
C GLY A 217 -15.95 8.00 -3.66
N SER A 218 -16.95 7.42 -4.33
CA SER A 218 -18.03 6.71 -3.65
C SER A 218 -17.52 5.34 -3.18
N LEU A 219 -17.45 5.18 -1.87
CA LEU A 219 -17.21 3.88 -1.24
C LEU A 219 -18.54 3.13 -1.19
N LYS A 220 -18.65 2.04 -1.96
CA LYS A 220 -19.75 1.08 -1.80
C LYS A 220 -19.30 0.00 -0.82
N LEU A 221 -19.32 0.35 0.47
CA LEU A 221 -19.13 -0.58 1.59
C LEU A 221 -20.47 -1.20 1.98
#